data_AF-A0A6J4UD89-F1
#
_entry.id   AF-A0A6J4UD89-F1
#
_cell.length_a   1.000
_cell.length_b   1.000
_cell.length_c   1.000
_cell.angle_alpha   90.00
_cell.angle_beta   90.00
_cell.angle_gamma   90.00
#
_symmetry.space_group_name_H-M   'P 1'
#
loop_
_entity.id
_entity.type
_entity.pdbx_description
1 polymer ?
#
loop_
_entity_poly.entity_id
_entity_poly.type
_entity_poly.pdbx_seq_one_letter_code
_entity_poly.pdbx_strand_id
1 'polypeptide(L)'
;MAEGTEMTGIQDGGHDEAGGDSGEMTERVGLAREIGQGLGDIFVEYVRGGVAFDELTFLTFEAIESLHAVASGEYELEEFDEDDEDGGYEIEEATAEQEDLAQEPARGGE
;
A
#
# COMPACT_ATOMS: atom_id res chain seq x y z
N MET A 1 -24.41 64.79 0.23
CA MET A 1 -24.66 63.44 -0.29
C MET A 1 -23.49 63.06 -1.17
N ALA A 2 -22.63 62.20 -0.65
CA ALA A 2 -21.69 61.37 -1.39
C ALA A 2 -21.47 60.17 -0.45
N GLU A 3 -22.30 59.15 -0.64
CA GLU A 3 -22.15 57.84 -0.01
C GLU A 3 -21.06 57.07 -0.76
N GLY A 4 -20.28 56.30 -0.01
CA GLY A 4 -19.22 55.44 -0.52
C GLY A 4 -18.61 54.65 0.61
N THR A 5 -19.46 53.89 1.28
CA THR A 5 -19.18 53.00 2.41
C THR A 5 -18.06 52.01 2.08
N GLU A 6 -17.28 51.77 3.12
CA GLU A 6 -16.17 50.84 3.24
C GLU A 6 -16.63 49.41 2.88
N MET A 7 -15.90 48.71 2.00
CA MET A 7 -15.95 47.26 1.91
C MET A 7 -14.55 46.71 2.13
N THR A 8 -14.41 46.15 3.33
CA THR A 8 -13.39 45.22 3.78
C THR A 8 -13.38 43.96 2.93
N GLY A 9 -12.18 43.40 2.73
CA GLY A 9 -12.00 41.96 2.61
C GLY A 9 -11.95 41.40 1.21
N ILE A 10 -10.73 41.29 0.67
CA ILE A 10 -10.29 40.04 0.05
C ILE A 10 -8.91 39.75 0.64
N GLN A 11 -8.89 38.96 1.72
CA GLN A 11 -7.72 38.14 2.04
C GLN A 11 -7.68 37.09 0.92
N ASP A 12 -6.91 37.36 -0.12
CA ASP A 12 -6.51 36.31 -1.04
C ASP A 12 -5.49 35.48 -0.26
N GLY A 13 -5.99 34.36 0.25
CA GLY A 13 -5.25 33.46 1.10
C GLY A 13 -4.00 33.02 0.38
N GLY A 14 -2.85 33.28 0.99
CA GLY A 14 -1.68 32.47 0.75
C GLY A 14 -2.09 31.02 0.99
N HIS A 15 -2.31 30.29 -0.09
CA HIS A 15 -2.21 28.85 -0.07
C HIS A 15 -0.70 28.59 -0.02
N ASP A 16 -0.15 28.75 1.18
CA ASP A 16 1.17 28.22 1.51
C ASP A 16 1.06 26.70 1.34
N GLU A 17 1.41 26.19 0.17
CA GLU A 17 1.85 24.79 -0.04
C GLU A 17 3.20 24.56 0.67
N ALA A 18 3.30 24.95 1.94
CA ALA A 18 4.46 24.73 2.79
C ALA A 18 4.42 23.34 3.47
N GLY A 19 3.65 22.39 2.92
CA GLY A 19 3.42 21.06 3.50
C GLY A 19 3.99 19.87 2.73
N GLY A 20 4.36 20.03 1.46
CA GLY A 20 4.70 18.90 0.58
C GLY A 20 5.89 18.05 1.05
N ASP A 21 6.99 18.68 1.45
CA ASP A 21 8.24 17.98 1.77
C ASP A 21 8.22 17.29 3.15
N SER A 22 7.55 17.88 4.15
CA SER A 22 7.51 17.33 5.50
C SER A 22 6.49 16.19 5.66
N GLY A 23 5.38 16.22 4.92
CA GLY A 23 4.39 15.16 4.91
C GLY A 23 4.95 13.90 4.24
N GLU A 24 5.48 14.07 3.02
CA GLU A 24 6.11 13.02 2.23
C GLU A 24 7.27 12.34 2.98
N MET A 25 8.14 13.12 3.64
CA MET A 25 9.23 12.54 4.43
C MET A 25 8.72 11.77 5.66
N THR A 26 7.66 12.23 6.31
CA THR A 26 7.05 11.53 7.45
C THR A 26 6.48 10.18 7.01
N GLU A 27 5.83 10.17 5.86
CA GLU A 27 5.25 8.98 5.25
C GLU A 27 6.32 7.96 4.80
N ARG A 28 7.37 8.41 4.09
CA ARG A 28 8.52 7.55 3.72
C ARG A 28 9.16 6.89 4.94
N VAL A 29 9.29 7.65 6.04
CA VAL A 29 9.79 7.11 7.31
C VAL A 29 8.81 6.10 7.92
N GLY A 30 7.50 6.29 7.73
CA GLY A 30 6.46 5.32 8.10
C GLY A 30 6.62 4.00 7.36
N LEU A 31 6.64 4.05 6.02
CA LEU A 31 6.83 2.88 5.15
C LEU A 31 8.14 2.14 5.46
N ALA A 32 9.25 2.86 5.62
CA ALA A 32 10.53 2.26 5.96
C ALA A 32 10.49 1.53 7.32
N ARG A 33 9.71 2.01 8.29
CA ARG A 33 9.54 1.34 9.59
C ARG A 33 8.69 0.08 9.46
N GLU A 34 7.62 0.13 8.69
CA GLU A 34 6.75 -1.03 8.44
C GLU A 34 7.52 -2.16 7.77
N ILE A 35 8.25 -1.86 6.70
CA ILE A 35 9.12 -2.82 6.00
C ILE A 35 10.15 -3.42 6.98
N GLY A 36 10.77 -2.57 7.81
CA GLY A 36 11.72 -3.02 8.83
C GLY A 36 11.11 -3.94 9.89
N GLN A 37 9.86 -3.71 10.29
CA GLN A 37 9.13 -4.57 11.21
C GLN A 37 8.82 -5.92 10.57
N GLY A 38 8.30 -5.93 9.33
CA GLY A 38 8.04 -7.16 8.58
C GLY A 38 9.28 -8.02 8.40
N LEU A 39 10.42 -7.41 8.05
CA LEU A 39 11.72 -8.10 8.01
C LEU A 39 12.12 -8.71 9.36
N GLY A 40 11.91 -7.97 10.44
CA GLY A 40 12.17 -8.45 11.80
C GLY A 40 11.34 -9.69 12.15
N ASP A 41 10.06 -9.69 11.81
CA ASP A 41 9.15 -10.80 12.06
C ASP A 41 9.54 -12.05 11.25
N ILE A 42 9.93 -11.88 9.98
CA ILE A 42 10.40 -12.98 9.14
C ILE A 42 11.70 -13.60 9.70
N PHE A 43 12.63 -12.79 10.21
CA PHE A 43 13.84 -13.30 10.85
C PHE A 43 13.54 -14.09 12.13
N VAL A 44 12.57 -13.64 12.92
CA VAL A 44 12.11 -14.38 14.09
C VAL A 44 11.49 -15.72 13.70
N GLU A 45 10.67 -15.75 12.64
CA GLU A 45 10.06 -16.99 12.14
C GLU A 45 11.10 -17.97 11.59
N TYR A 46 12.14 -17.49 10.91
CA TYR A 46 13.26 -18.35 10.51
C TYR A 46 13.94 -19.01 11.71
N VAL A 47 14.21 -18.25 12.79
CA VAL A 47 14.81 -18.80 14.03
C VAL A 47 13.88 -19.82 14.71
N ARG A 48 12.56 -19.62 14.60
CA ARG A 48 11.55 -20.57 15.09
C ARG A 48 11.39 -21.80 14.20
N GLY A 49 11.96 -21.79 13.00
CA GLY A 49 11.83 -22.86 12.00
C GLY A 49 10.51 -22.79 11.21
N GLY A 50 9.82 -21.64 11.22
CA GLY A 50 8.59 -21.41 10.47
C GLY A 50 8.82 -21.04 8.99
N VAL A 51 10.02 -20.58 8.65
CA VAL A 51 10.43 -20.17 7.30
C VAL A 51 11.73 -20.88 6.92
N ALA A 52 11.84 -21.35 5.68
CA ALA A 52 13.06 -21.99 5.17
C ALA A 52 14.11 -20.96 4.74
N PHE A 53 15.37 -21.38 4.55
CA PHE A 53 16.45 -20.44 4.19
C PHE A 53 16.24 -19.80 2.82
N ASP A 54 15.78 -20.57 1.84
CA ASP A 54 15.45 -20.09 0.50
C ASP A 54 14.31 -19.06 0.54
N GLU A 55 13.22 -19.37 1.24
CA GLU A 55 12.09 -18.45 1.44
C GLU A 55 12.53 -17.16 2.15
N LEU A 56 13.30 -17.27 3.23
CA LEU A 56 13.89 -16.13 3.92
C LEU A 56 14.68 -15.22 2.96
N THR A 57 15.50 -15.80 2.09
CA THR A 57 16.32 -15.00 1.16
C THR A 57 15.48 -14.25 0.13
N PHE A 58 14.40 -14.85 -0.37
CA PHE A 58 13.48 -14.18 -1.29
C PHE A 58 12.74 -13.04 -0.58
N LEU A 59 12.12 -13.31 0.57
CA LEU A 59 11.38 -12.29 1.32
C LEU A 59 12.28 -11.13 1.76
N THR A 60 13.53 -11.43 2.13
CA THR A 60 14.50 -10.39 2.49
C THR A 60 14.86 -9.53 1.29
N PHE A 61 15.05 -10.15 0.12
CA PHE A 61 15.34 -9.43 -1.11
C PHE A 61 14.18 -8.51 -1.49
N GLU A 62 12.95 -9.02 -1.49
CA GLU A 62 11.74 -8.23 -1.79
C GLU A 62 11.60 -7.03 -0.86
N ALA A 63 11.74 -7.22 0.45
CA ALA A 63 11.64 -6.12 1.41
C ALA A 63 12.75 -5.07 1.22
N ILE A 64 13.97 -5.48 0.85
CA ILE A 64 15.06 -4.53 0.54
C ILE A 64 14.77 -3.77 -0.76
N GLU A 65 14.19 -4.43 -1.76
CA GLU A 65 13.76 -3.80 -3.00
C GLU A 65 12.65 -2.78 -2.75
N SER A 66 11.65 -3.12 -1.92
CA SER A 66 10.61 -2.18 -1.50
C SER A 66 11.20 -0.98 -0.74
N LEU A 67 12.15 -1.21 0.16
CA LEU A 67 12.84 -0.12 0.86
C LEU A 67 13.63 0.76 -0.12
N HIS A 68 14.21 0.17 -1.16
CA HIS A 68 14.90 0.90 -2.20
C HIS A 68 13.94 1.79 -2.99
N ALA A 69 12.77 1.29 -3.37
CA ALA A 69 11.73 2.06 -4.04
C ALA A 69 11.24 3.25 -3.20
N VAL A 70 11.01 3.03 -1.89
CA VAL A 70 10.67 4.11 -0.94
C VAL A 70 11.78 5.17 -0.87
N ALA A 71 13.04 4.73 -0.86
CA ALA A 71 14.18 5.64 -0.79
C ALA A 71 14.44 6.39 -2.10
N SER A 72 14.17 5.78 -3.26
CA SER A 72 14.32 6.43 -4.57
C SER A 72 13.15 7.34 -4.92
N GLY A 73 12.02 7.21 -4.21
CA GLY A 73 10.77 7.89 -4.55
C GLY A 73 10.06 7.24 -5.73
N GLU A 74 10.45 6.03 -6.12
CA GLU A 74 9.82 5.25 -7.20
C GLU A 74 8.73 4.33 -6.63
N TYR A 75 7.89 4.88 -5.75
CA TYR A 75 6.72 4.20 -5.23
C TYR A 75 5.48 5.04 -5.54
N GLU A 76 4.42 4.38 -6.02
CA GLU A 76 3.11 5.00 -6.16
C GLU A 76 2.26 4.52 -4.98
N LEU A 77 1.82 5.48 -4.15
CA LEU A 77 0.77 5.20 -3.18
C LEU A 77 -0.55 5.17 -3.94
N GLU A 78 -1.25 4.05 -3.89
CA GLU A 78 -2.67 4.06 -4.22
C GLU A 78 -3.36 4.89 -3.13
N GLU A 79 -3.87 6.07 -3.51
CA GLU A 79 -4.79 6.83 -2.66
C GLU A 79 -6.04 5.95 -2.48
N PHE A 80 -6.10 5.26 -1.35
CA PHE A 80 -7.33 4.63 -0.91
C PHE A 80 -8.22 5.76 -0.40
N ASP A 81 -9.07 6.30 -1.28
CA ASP A 81 -10.15 7.19 -0.86
C ASP A 81 -10.96 6.42 0.20
N GLU A 82 -10.88 6.86 1.46
CA GLU A 82 -11.62 6.29 2.60
C GLU A 82 -13.15 6.42 2.44
N ASP A 83 -13.64 6.96 1.32
CA ASP A 83 -15.06 7.08 0.95
C ASP A 83 -15.58 5.92 0.06
N ASP A 84 -14.74 4.97 -0.38
CA ASP A 84 -15.19 3.75 -1.08
C ASP A 84 -15.35 2.57 -0.08
N GLU A 85 -16.30 2.72 0.86
CA GLU A 85 -16.94 1.61 1.59
C GLU A 85 -17.83 0.77 0.62
N ASP A 86 -17.31 0.24 -0.49
CA ASP A 86 -17.96 -0.85 -1.24
C ASP A 86 -17.00 -1.66 -2.14
N GLY A 87 -15.74 -1.84 -1.70
CA GLY A 87 -14.80 -2.77 -2.33
C GLY A 87 -14.97 -4.18 -1.79
N GLY A 88 -16.19 -4.73 -1.80
CA GLY A 88 -16.43 -6.13 -1.45
C GLY A 88 -15.57 -7.02 -2.34
N TYR A 89 -14.57 -7.71 -1.77
CA TYR A 89 -13.98 -8.86 -2.43
C TYR A 89 -15.11 -9.88 -2.65
N GLU A 90 -15.69 -9.93 -3.85
CA GLU A 90 -16.56 -11.04 -4.28
C GLU A 90 -15.69 -12.30 -4.35
N ILE A 91 -15.52 -12.93 -3.19
CA ILE A 91 -14.94 -14.28 -3.03
C ILE A 91 -15.75 -15.31 -3.85
N GLU A 92 -16.98 -14.97 -4.26
CA GLU A 92 -17.88 -15.86 -4.98
C GLU A 92 -17.43 -16.15 -6.43
N GLU A 93 -16.78 -15.22 -7.14
CA GLU A 93 -16.34 -15.45 -8.53
C GLU A 93 -15.11 -16.38 -8.59
N ALA A 94 -14.16 -16.22 -7.66
CA ALA A 94 -12.96 -17.08 -7.60
C ALA A 94 -13.26 -18.54 -7.22
N THR A 95 -14.33 -18.79 -6.46
CA THR A 95 -14.78 -20.16 -6.15
C THR A 95 -15.50 -20.85 -7.31
N ALA A 96 -16.12 -20.08 -8.21
CA ALA A 96 -16.87 -20.64 -9.33
C ALA A 96 -15.95 -21.19 -10.45
N GLU A 97 -14.83 -20.52 -10.74
CA GLU A 97 -13.86 -21.00 -11.74
C GLU A 97 -13.10 -22.25 -11.29
N GLN A 98 -12.90 -22.45 -9.98
CA GLN A 98 -12.27 -23.66 -9.44
C GLN A 98 -13.18 -24.88 -9.47
N GLU A 99 -14.50 -24.70 -9.41
CA GLU A 99 -15.45 -25.82 -9.51
C GLU A 99 -15.48 -26.42 -10.93
N ASP A 100 -15.30 -25.63 -11.99
CA ASP A 100 -15.34 -26.13 -13.38
C ASP A 100 -14.11 -27.01 -13.72
N LEU A 101 -12.91 -26.63 -13.24
CA LEU A 101 -11.68 -27.41 -13.44
C LEU A 101 -11.65 -28.73 -12.64
N ALA A 102 -12.43 -28.84 -11.56
CA ALA A 102 -12.52 -30.05 -10.74
C ALA A 102 -13.55 -31.07 -11.26
N GLN A 103 -14.35 -30.70 -12.28
CA GLN A 103 -15.43 -31.54 -12.80
C GLN A 103 -15.06 -32.38 -14.03
N GLU A 104 -13.85 -32.27 -14.59
CA GLU A 104 -13.45 -33.23 -15.63
C GLU A 104 -13.19 -34.61 -15.00
N PRO A 105 -14.01 -35.64 -15.33
CA PRO A 105 -13.66 -36.98 -14.92
C PRO A 105 -12.34 -37.33 -15.60
N ALA A 106 -11.40 -37.89 -14.83
CA ALA A 106 -10.28 -38.63 -15.40
C ALA A 106 -10.88 -39.69 -16.34
N ARG A 107 -10.96 -39.38 -17.63
CA ARG A 107 -11.25 -40.39 -18.64
C ARG A 107 -10.11 -41.39 -18.53
N GLY A 108 -10.45 -42.57 -18.00
CA GLY A 108 -9.59 -43.74 -17.99
C GLY A 108 -8.85 -43.89 -19.31
N GLY A 109 -7.61 -44.34 -19.31
CA GLY A 109 -7.35 -45.70 -18.86
C GLY A 109 -7.87 -46.64 -19.94
N GLU A 110 -7.11 -46.75 -21.03
CA GLU A 110 -6.87 -47.93 -21.88
C GLU A 110 -5.81 -47.60 -22.94
#